data_AF-A0A098E6P8-F1
#
_entry.id   AF-A0A098E6P8-F1
#
_cell.length_a   1.000
_cell.length_b   1.000
_cell.length_c   1.000
_cell.angle_alpha   90.00
_cell.angle_beta   90.00
_cell.angle_gamma   90.00
#
_symmetry.space_group_name_H-M   'P 1'
#
loop_
_entity.id
_entity.type
_entity.pdbx_description
1 polymer ?
#
loop_
_entity_poly.entity_id
_entity_poly.type
_entity_poly.pdbx_seq_one_letter_code
_entity_poly.pdbx_strand_id
1 'polypeptide(L)'
;MIKPEKGIFFDGHIFDAHKFVSDIIRTADESIILIDNYIDDSVLTLFSKRNRNVRVTIFTKEISKQLSLDMDKYNTRYPLIKAIEFKHSHDRFLIIDNKEVYHFGASLKDLCKKWVAFSKFDKEAFNLLDKLEQL
;
A
#
# COMPACT_ATOMS: atom_id res chain seq x y z
N MET A 1 -12.62 16.48 0.52
CA MET A 1 -13.27 15.68 -0.54
C MET A 1 -13.48 14.28 0.03
N ILE A 2 -14.71 13.74 0.01
CA ILE A 2 -14.99 12.39 0.53
C ILE A 2 -14.48 11.39 -0.51
N LYS A 3 -13.64 10.43 -0.09
CA LYS A 3 -13.16 9.36 -0.98
C LYS A 3 -14.23 8.26 -1.06
N PRO A 4 -14.44 7.65 -2.24
CA PRO A 4 -15.40 6.55 -2.38
C PRO A 4 -15.01 5.35 -1.51
N GLU A 5 -15.99 4.73 -0.86
CA GLU A 5 -15.79 3.52 -0.04
C GLU A 5 -15.62 2.25 -0.90
N LYS A 6 -16.05 2.27 -2.15
CA LYS A 6 -15.88 1.18 -3.09
C LYS A 6 -15.85 1.70 -4.51
N GLY A 7 -15.20 0.99 -5.41
CA GLY A 7 -15.18 1.35 -6.81
C GLY A 7 -14.47 0.34 -7.68
N ILE A 8 -14.50 0.60 -8.99
CA ILE A 8 -13.81 -0.19 -10.00
C ILE A 8 -12.88 0.76 -10.76
N PHE A 9 -11.62 0.38 -10.83
CA PHE A 9 -10.66 0.94 -11.77
C PHE A 9 -10.83 0.23 -13.10
N PHE A 10 -11.16 0.97 -14.15
CA PHE A 10 -11.22 0.45 -15.51
C PHE A 10 -9.83 0.46 -16.17
N ASP A 11 -9.69 -0.26 -17.29
CA ASP A 11 -8.42 -0.31 -18.01
C ASP A 11 -8.06 1.05 -18.60
N GLY A 12 -6.77 1.31 -18.79
CA GLY A 12 -6.29 2.57 -19.37
C GLY A 12 -6.31 3.78 -18.43
N HIS A 13 -7.02 3.71 -17.30
CA HIS A 13 -7.09 4.79 -16.28
C HIS A 13 -5.94 4.77 -15.26
N ILE A 14 -4.72 4.41 -15.71
CA ILE A 14 -3.55 4.19 -14.85
C ILE A 14 -3.24 5.43 -14.00
N PHE A 15 -3.35 6.62 -14.58
CA PHE A 15 -3.11 7.86 -13.86
C PHE A 15 -4.15 8.12 -12.76
N ASP A 16 -5.42 7.80 -13.01
CA ASP A 16 -6.49 8.01 -12.03
C ASP A 16 -6.31 7.09 -10.82
N ALA A 17 -5.94 5.82 -11.04
CA ALA A 17 -5.60 4.90 -9.94
C ALA A 17 -4.35 5.35 -9.17
N HIS A 18 -3.28 5.74 -9.88
CA HIS A 18 -2.08 6.28 -9.25
C HIS A 18 -2.40 7.53 -8.41
N LYS A 19 -3.22 8.44 -8.93
CA LYS A 19 -3.68 9.63 -8.23
C LYS A 19 -4.50 9.26 -6.99
N PHE A 20 -5.46 8.35 -7.13
CA PHE A 20 -6.29 7.88 -6.02
C PHE A 20 -5.45 7.32 -4.87
N VAL A 21 -4.52 6.40 -5.16
CA VAL A 21 -3.63 5.82 -4.14
C VAL A 21 -2.71 6.89 -3.55
N SER A 22 -2.17 7.79 -4.38
CA SER A 22 -1.37 8.92 -3.89
C SER A 22 -2.17 9.82 -2.94
N ASP A 23 -3.44 10.08 -3.24
CA ASP A 23 -4.32 10.88 -2.38
C ASP A 23 -4.63 10.16 -1.06
N ILE A 24 -4.68 8.82 -1.03
CA ILE A 24 -4.72 8.01 0.20
C ILE A 24 -3.43 8.13 1.01
N ILE A 25 -2.28 8.00 0.37
CA ILE A 25 -0.99 8.11 1.05
C ILE A 25 -0.79 9.50 1.67
N ARG A 26 -1.29 10.56 1.03
CA ARG A 26 -1.21 11.94 1.55
C ARG A 26 -2.06 12.18 2.79
N THR A 27 -3.08 11.36 3.05
CA THR A 27 -3.93 11.52 4.23
C THR A 27 -3.38 10.86 5.48
N ALA A 28 -2.28 10.10 5.38
CA ALA A 28 -1.65 9.48 6.54
C ALA A 28 -0.92 10.51 7.41
N ASP A 29 -1.12 10.41 8.72
CA ASP A 29 -0.49 11.27 9.73
C ASP A 29 0.57 10.52 10.56
N GLU A 30 0.41 9.21 10.76
CA GLU A 30 1.24 8.40 11.66
C GLU A 30 1.89 7.20 10.97
N SER A 31 1.09 6.41 10.24
CA SER A 31 1.54 5.14 9.67
C SER A 31 0.82 4.75 8.38
N ILE A 32 1.56 4.04 7.54
CA ILE A 32 1.04 3.33 6.39
C ILE A 32 1.57 1.90 6.45
N ILE A 33 0.66 0.94 6.36
CA ILE A 33 1.00 -0.48 6.22
C ILE A 33 0.51 -0.93 4.86
N LEU A 34 1.41 -1.48 4.05
CA LEU A 34 1.05 -2.13 2.79
C LEU A 34 1.25 -3.64 2.95
N ILE A 35 0.23 -4.42 2.65
CA ILE A 35 0.33 -5.86 2.44
C ILE A 35 0.17 -6.08 0.94
N ASP A 36 1.24 -6.45 0.25
CA ASP A 36 1.23 -6.76 -1.19
C ASP A 36 2.47 -7.60 -1.54
N ASN A 37 2.25 -8.69 -2.26
CA ASN A 37 3.29 -9.67 -2.60
C ASN A 37 4.08 -9.31 -3.86
N TYR A 38 3.72 -8.22 -4.56
CA TYR A 38 4.34 -7.83 -5.82
C TYR A 38 4.71 -6.35 -5.80
N ILE A 39 5.90 -6.07 -5.25
CA ILE A 39 6.42 -4.71 -5.07
C ILE A 39 7.54 -4.43 -6.09
N ASP A 40 7.48 -3.26 -6.71
CA ASP A 40 8.57 -2.69 -7.52
C ASP A 40 8.79 -1.20 -7.16
N ASP A 41 9.70 -0.55 -7.87
CA ASP A 41 10.07 0.85 -7.69
C ASP A 41 8.90 1.84 -7.88
N SER A 42 7.90 1.47 -8.68
CA SER A 42 6.68 2.28 -8.86
C SER A 42 5.90 2.38 -7.54
N VAL A 43 5.83 1.29 -6.77
CA VAL A 43 5.19 1.26 -5.45
C VAL A 43 5.99 2.07 -4.44
N LEU A 44 7.33 1.96 -4.44
CA LEU A 44 8.19 2.78 -3.58
C LEU A 44 8.00 4.28 -3.86
N THR A 45 7.85 4.64 -5.14
CA THR A 45 7.63 6.02 -5.59
C THR A 45 6.31 6.60 -5.05
N LEU A 46 5.24 5.81 -4.94
CA LEU A 46 3.98 6.25 -4.33
C LEU A 46 4.20 6.77 -2.91
N PHE A 47 5.00 6.06 -2.11
CA PHE A 47 5.29 6.45 -0.73
C PHE A 47 6.12 7.73 -0.59
N SER A 48 6.71 8.24 -1.67
CA SER A 48 7.37 9.56 -1.64
C SER A 48 6.38 10.71 -1.40
N LYS A 49 5.08 10.47 -1.60
CA LYS A 49 4.01 11.45 -1.41
C LYS A 49 3.53 11.59 0.04
N ARG A 50 4.01 10.74 0.95
CA ARG A 50 3.62 10.79 2.37
C ARG A 50 4.25 11.96 3.11
N ASN A 51 3.66 12.32 4.25
CA ASN A 51 4.26 13.27 5.17
C ASN A 51 5.56 12.71 5.79
N ARG A 52 6.57 13.55 6.02
CA ARG A 52 7.94 13.10 6.41
C ARG A 52 7.98 12.21 7.66
N ASN A 53 7.06 12.41 8.60
CA ASN A 53 7.03 11.69 9.87
C ASN A 53 6.20 10.39 9.83
N VAL A 54 5.55 10.10 8.69
CA VAL A 54 4.73 8.91 8.50
C VAL A 54 5.62 7.69 8.30
N ARG A 55 5.43 6.70 9.17
CA ARG A 55 6.12 5.41 9.07
C ARG A 55 5.51 4.57 7.96
N VAL A 56 6.34 3.86 7.20
CA VAL A 56 5.87 2.92 6.18
C VAL A 56 6.46 1.54 6.44
N THR A 57 5.58 0.55 6.53
CA THR A 57 5.94 -0.86 6.60
C THR A 57 5.26 -1.61 5.45
N ILE A 58 6.06 -2.34 4.67
CA ILE A 58 5.59 -3.21 3.61
C ILE A 58 5.70 -4.66 4.09
N PHE A 59 4.60 -5.39 4.04
CA PHE A 59 4.54 -6.84 4.21
C PHE A 59 4.42 -7.48 2.83
N THR A 60 5.40 -8.31 2.48
CA THR A 60 5.47 -9.00 1.19
C THR A 60 5.89 -10.45 1.40
N LYS A 61 5.45 -11.37 0.54
CA LYS A 61 5.81 -12.80 0.62
C LYS A 61 7.32 -13.06 0.69
N GLU A 62 8.11 -12.28 -0.04
CA GLU A 62 9.56 -12.40 -0.11
C GLU A 62 10.22 -11.03 -0.37
N ILE A 63 11.42 -10.83 0.17
CA ILE A 63 12.26 -9.68 -0.14
C ILE A 63 13.33 -10.13 -1.14
N SER A 64 13.04 -9.93 -2.43
CA SER A 64 14.00 -10.26 -3.48
C SER A 64 15.26 -9.39 -3.41
N LYS A 65 16.37 -9.86 -3.99
CA LYS A 65 17.60 -9.05 -4.10
C LYS A 65 17.35 -7.70 -4.79
N GLN A 66 16.48 -7.70 -5.81
CA GLN A 66 16.11 -6.49 -6.53
C GLN A 66 15.37 -5.50 -5.62
N LEU A 67 14.34 -5.97 -4.91
CA LEU A 67 13.58 -5.13 -3.98
C LEU A 67 14.48 -4.57 -2.87
N SER A 68 15.37 -5.40 -2.32
CA SER A 68 16.36 -4.98 -1.32
C SER A 68 17.22 -3.81 -1.85
N LEU A 69 17.77 -3.95 -3.05
CA LEU A 69 18.60 -2.91 -3.67
C LEU A 69 17.83 -1.62 -3.95
N ASP A 70 16.58 -1.73 -4.42
CA ASP A 70 15.75 -0.58 -4.71
C ASP A 70 15.36 0.17 -3.43
N MET A 71 15.08 -0.56 -2.35
CA MET A 71 14.83 0.02 -1.03
C MET A 71 16.06 0.71 -0.45
N ASP A 72 17.25 0.13 -0.56
CA ASP A 72 18.50 0.76 -0.09
C ASP A 72 18.76 2.10 -0.80
N LYS A 73 18.57 2.12 -2.12
CA LYS A 73 18.67 3.35 -2.93
C LYS A 73 17.61 4.37 -2.52
N TYR A 74 16.36 3.94 -2.38
CA TYR A 74 15.26 4.81 -1.99
C TYR A 74 15.52 5.45 -0.62
N ASN A 75 15.88 4.64 0.38
CA ASN A 75 16.10 5.05 1.76
C ASN A 75 17.32 5.98 1.95
N THR A 76 18.21 6.07 0.95
CA THR A 76 19.31 7.03 0.94
C THR A 76 18.82 8.47 0.72
N ARG A 77 17.71 8.66 -0.01
CA ARG A 77 17.21 9.98 -0.43
C ARG A 77 15.82 10.34 0.11
N TYR A 78 15.01 9.34 0.42
CA TYR A 78 13.62 9.48 0.85
C TYR A 78 13.43 8.92 2.25
N PRO A 79 12.32 9.26 2.94
CA PRO A 79 12.08 8.73 4.29
C PRO A 79 12.04 7.20 4.29
N LEU A 80 12.50 6.60 5.39
CA LEU A 80 12.66 5.15 5.51
C LEU A 80 11.38 4.37 5.21
N ILE A 81 11.48 3.37 4.35
CA ILE A 81 10.50 2.30 4.16
C ILE A 81 11.10 1.01 4.73
N LYS A 82 10.35 0.32 5.60
CA LYS A 82 10.70 -1.01 6.09
C LYS A 82 9.94 -2.07 5.31
N ALA A 83 10.58 -3.21 5.05
CA ALA A 83 9.93 -4.39 4.48
C ALA A 83 10.09 -5.58 5.43
N ILE A 84 9.04 -6.37 5.54
CA ILE A 84 8.95 -7.56 6.40
C ILE A 84 8.40 -8.69 5.55
N GLU A 85 9.03 -9.86 5.62
CA GLU A 85 8.51 -11.05 4.97
C GLU A 85 7.23 -11.55 5.67
N PHE A 86 6.17 -11.76 4.91
CA PHE A 86 4.88 -12.19 5.42
C PHE A 86 4.16 -13.06 4.39
N LYS A 87 3.99 -14.34 4.73
CA LYS A 87 3.51 -15.37 3.80
C LYS A 87 2.03 -15.74 4.00
N HIS A 88 1.36 -15.12 4.98
CA HIS A 88 0.01 -15.50 5.39
C HIS A 88 -1.11 -14.70 4.70
N SER A 89 -0.80 -13.78 3.78
CA SER A 89 -1.82 -13.05 3.01
C SER A 89 -1.59 -13.18 1.51
N HIS A 90 -2.67 -13.49 0.80
CA HIS A 90 -2.75 -13.39 -0.66
C HIS A 90 -3.38 -12.07 -1.11
N ASP A 91 -4.19 -11.43 -0.26
CA ASP A 91 -4.91 -10.21 -0.58
C ASP A 91 -4.03 -8.97 -0.38
N ARG A 92 -4.41 -7.87 -1.06
CA ARG A 92 -3.67 -6.60 -0.96
C ARG A 92 -4.43 -5.61 -0.11
N PHE A 93 -3.74 -5.10 0.90
CA PHE A 93 -4.29 -4.11 1.82
C PHE A 93 -3.37 -2.91 1.96
N LEU A 94 -3.95 -1.72 1.99
CA LEU A 94 -3.30 -0.50 2.40
C LEU A 94 -4.01 0.03 3.64
N ILE A 95 -3.31 0.06 4.76
CA ILE A 95 -3.85 0.51 6.05
C ILE A 95 -3.26 1.87 6.38
N ILE A 96 -4.13 2.83 6.69
CA ILE A 96 -3.75 4.21 7.02
C ILE A 96 -4.04 4.46 8.50
N ASP A 97 -3.01 4.89 9.23
CA ASP A 97 -3.04 5.27 10.65
C ASP A 97 -3.73 4.25 11.56
N ASN A 98 -3.64 2.97 11.18
CA ASN A 98 -4.32 1.86 11.84
C ASN A 98 -5.85 2.05 12.00
N LYS A 99 -6.49 2.85 11.14
CA LYS A 99 -7.91 3.26 11.20
C LYS A 99 -8.67 2.95 9.92
N GLU A 100 -8.10 3.24 8.77
CA GLU A 100 -8.72 2.98 7.47
C GLU A 100 -8.01 1.82 6.78
N VAL A 101 -8.78 0.87 6.24
CA VAL A 101 -8.24 -0.27 5.49
C VAL A 101 -8.78 -0.23 4.07
N TYR A 102 -7.89 -0.15 3.09
CA TYR A 102 -8.24 -0.26 1.67
C TYR A 102 -7.83 -1.65 1.16
N HIS A 103 -8.76 -2.37 0.56
CA HIS A 103 -8.51 -3.61 -0.16
C HIS A 103 -8.45 -3.35 -1.66
N PHE A 104 -7.48 -3.97 -2.33
CA PHE A 104 -7.33 -3.91 -3.77
C PHE A 104 -7.31 -5.31 -4.36
N GLY A 105 -8.12 -5.53 -5.41
CA GLY A 105 -8.17 -6.80 -6.13
C GLY A 105 -6.91 -7.11 -6.97
N ALA A 106 -5.97 -6.15 -7.07
CA ALA A 106 -4.69 -6.33 -7.74
C ALA A 106 -3.59 -5.57 -6.99
N SER A 107 -2.34 -5.95 -7.26
CA SER A 107 -1.19 -5.28 -6.66
C SER A 107 -1.10 -3.83 -7.09
N LEU A 108 -0.53 -2.98 -6.24
CA LEU A 108 -0.52 -1.53 -6.48
C LEU A 108 0.19 -1.17 -7.80
N LYS A 109 1.24 -1.91 -8.17
CA LYS A 109 1.94 -1.74 -9.46
C LYS A 109 1.13 -2.15 -10.70
N ASP A 110 0.04 -2.89 -10.49
CA ASP A 110 -0.78 -3.49 -11.55
C ASP A 110 -2.19 -2.87 -11.63
N LEU A 111 -2.48 -1.85 -10.81
CA LEU A 111 -3.74 -1.12 -10.89
C LEU A 111 -3.95 -0.57 -12.32
N CYS A 112 -5.18 -0.71 -12.83
CA CYS A 112 -5.59 -0.33 -14.19
C CYS A 112 -4.93 -1.07 -15.37
N LYS A 113 -4.13 -2.13 -15.14
CA LYS A 113 -3.76 -3.05 -16.25
C LYS A 113 -4.96 -3.84 -16.76
N LYS A 114 -5.93 -4.07 -15.87
CA LYS A 114 -7.25 -4.67 -16.12
C LYS A 114 -8.26 -4.01 -15.18
N TRP A 115 -9.51 -4.45 -15.24
CA TRP A 115 -10.53 -4.01 -14.30
C TRP A 115 -10.21 -4.52 -12.89
N VAL A 116 -10.16 -3.61 -11.93
CA VAL A 116 -9.80 -3.93 -10.54
C VAL A 116 -10.79 -3.26 -9.60
N ALA A 117 -11.43 -4.06 -8.75
CA ALA A 117 -12.25 -3.54 -7.66
C ALA A 117 -11.36 -3.10 -6.49
N PHE A 118 -11.80 -2.06 -5.79
CA PHE A 118 -11.29 -1.70 -4.48
C PHE A 118 -12.43 -1.44 -3.50
N SER A 119 -12.14 -1.62 -2.21
CA SER A 119 -13.07 -1.35 -1.11
C SER A 119 -12.32 -0.70 0.05
N LYS A 120 -12.97 0.19 0.79
CA LYS A 120 -12.53 0.79 2.03
C LYS A 120 -13.36 0.19 3.17
N PHE A 121 -12.69 -0.15 4.25
CA PHE A 121 -13.28 -0.62 5.50
C PHE A 121 -12.79 0.26 6.64
N ASP A 122 -13.66 0.50 7.61
CA ASP A 122 -13.24 1.05 8.90
C ASP A 122 -12.70 -0.09 9.78
N LYS A 123 -11.70 0.21 10.62
CA LYS A 123 -11.01 -0.77 11.47
C LYS A 123 -11.97 -1.64 12.30
N GLU A 124 -13.06 -1.06 12.78
CA GLU A 124 -14.09 -1.76 13.58
C GLU A 124 -14.75 -2.92 12.81
N ALA A 125 -14.74 -2.87 11.47
CA ALA A 125 -15.26 -3.92 10.61
C ALA A 125 -14.18 -4.95 10.19
N PHE A 126 -12.90 -4.73 10.50
CA PHE A 126 -11.79 -5.50 9.91
C PHE A 126 -10.63 -5.78 10.90
N ASN A 127 -10.67 -6.95 11.56
CA ASN A 127 -9.68 -7.44 12.54
C ASN A 127 -8.32 -7.87 11.93
N LEU A 128 -7.84 -7.18 10.89
CA LEU A 128 -6.58 -7.54 10.22
C LEU A 128 -5.35 -7.21 11.07
N LEU A 129 -5.39 -6.11 11.80
CA LEU A 129 -4.26 -5.65 12.61
C LEU A 129 -3.93 -6.61 13.75
N ASP A 130 -4.95 -7.21 14.37
CA ASP A 130 -4.77 -8.20 15.44
C ASP A 130 -3.98 -9.42 14.96
N LYS A 131 -4.04 -9.75 13.66
CA LYS A 131 -3.27 -10.84 13.07
C LYS A 131 -1.82 -10.45 12.76
N LEU A 132 -1.53 -9.16 12.58
CA LEU A 132 -0.16 -8.67 12.38
C LEU A 132 0.61 -8.56 13.69
N GLU A 133 -0.06 -8.26 14.81
CA GLU A 133 0.58 -8.13 16.13
C GLU A 133 0.91 -9.48 16.79
N GLN A 134 0.38 -10.58 16.27
CA GLN A 134 0.66 -11.95 16.75
C GLN A 134 1.89 -12.60 16.07
N LEU A 135 2.64 -11.84 15.25
CA LEU A 135 3.81 -12.27 14.48
C LEU A 135 5.06 -11.51 14.94
#